data_AF-A0A1U7J257-F1
#
_entry.id   AF-A0A1U7J257-F1
#
_cell.length_a   1.000
_cell.length_b   1.000
_cell.length_c   1.000
_cell.angle_alpha   90.00
_cell.angle_beta   90.00
_cell.angle_gamma   90.00
#
_symmetry.space_group_name_H-M   'P 1'
#
loop_
_entity.id
_entity.type
_entity.pdbx_description
1 polymer ?
#
loop_
_entity_poly.entity_id
_entity_poly.type
_entity_poly.pdbx_seq_one_letter_code
_entity_poly.pdbx_strand_id
1 'polypeptide(L)'
;MNNYSIIMLGPSGSGKTVFLSSLYKKLSTQSDLGFFLQVDTAEKRKRLNNIYTQIAADEKWPSGTRYSEVSEWTFTCRVQNPSDLSIYDACSFTYLDYAGGRITEEADEEDGSLDFSDRFKAADALLGLLDGQKLCALMKKEKLGTVWAVNDLRNMIDVMQGSRRPVHFVISKWDIVEQSYTLEQIRDQLLEIDEFKNLVGLRNHAGSPVRLIPVSAVGKGFAIAQADGSMKKTGELPKPFQVEVPLACILPDMIQAMIEELVKKRESELETPIEVKPDIGFLDFLGQLFAGGVKVVQDLLPRKYQFADDVLKTLIEWAETPAQQKVAFAARRTEELRREQADSLKRVANEESALAHSINCFVSIQNQLAYRFPASELRVL
;
A
#
# COMPACT_ATOMS: atom_id res chain seq x y z
N MET A 1 -1.35 -20.69 -5.31
CA MET A 1 -0.85 -19.38 -4.87
C MET A 1 -1.75 -18.24 -5.35
N ASN A 2 -2.14 -17.32 -4.46
CA ASN A 2 -2.96 -16.16 -4.78
C ASN A 2 -2.10 -15.00 -5.32
N ASN A 3 -2.63 -14.26 -6.30
CA ASN A 3 -2.01 -13.06 -6.87
C ASN A 3 -2.88 -11.83 -6.63
N TYR A 4 -2.24 -10.72 -6.25
CA TYR A 4 -2.89 -9.44 -5.98
C TYR A 4 -2.37 -8.37 -6.93
N SER A 5 -3.27 -7.73 -7.66
CA SER A 5 -2.96 -6.73 -8.68
C SER A 5 -2.99 -5.31 -8.10
N ILE A 6 -1.96 -4.53 -8.38
CA ILE A 6 -1.78 -3.16 -7.89
C ILE A 6 -1.53 -2.25 -9.06
N ILE A 7 -2.28 -1.15 -9.12
CA ILE A 7 -2.04 -0.12 -10.12
C ILE A 7 -1.38 1.09 -9.47
N MET A 8 -0.23 1.47 -10.03
CA MET A 8 0.51 2.66 -9.60
C MET A 8 0.11 3.87 -10.43
N LEU A 9 -0.62 4.79 -9.81
CA LEU A 9 -0.97 6.09 -10.35
C LEU A 9 0.11 7.11 -9.96
N GLY A 10 0.46 8.01 -10.87
CA GLY A 10 1.34 9.13 -10.54
C GLY A 10 1.96 9.77 -11.77
N PRO A 11 2.11 11.11 -11.77
CA PRO A 11 2.67 11.83 -12.90
C PRO A 11 4.11 11.43 -13.18
N SER A 12 4.64 11.83 -14.35
CA SER A 12 6.07 11.68 -14.61
C SER A 12 6.90 12.39 -13.54
N GLY A 13 8.01 11.77 -13.12
CA GLY A 13 8.87 12.30 -12.06
C GLY A 13 8.43 12.00 -10.62
N SER A 14 7.24 11.39 -10.40
CA SER A 14 6.77 11.04 -9.05
C SER A 14 7.58 9.91 -8.38
N GLY A 15 8.43 9.21 -9.14
CA GLY A 15 9.36 8.21 -8.62
C GLY A 15 8.89 6.76 -8.69
N LYS A 16 7.88 6.42 -9.50
CA LYS A 16 7.35 5.04 -9.65
C LYS A 16 8.42 3.97 -9.87
N THR A 17 9.27 4.16 -10.88
CA THR A 17 10.34 3.20 -11.23
C THR A 17 11.40 3.09 -10.12
N VAL A 18 11.76 4.21 -9.50
CA VAL A 18 12.70 4.25 -8.37
C VAL A 18 12.11 3.53 -7.16
N PHE A 19 10.82 3.73 -6.88
CA PHE A 19 10.08 3.03 -5.83
C PHE A 19 10.13 1.51 -6.02
N LEU A 20 9.78 1.00 -7.21
CA LEU A 20 9.78 -0.44 -7.49
C LEU A 20 11.18 -1.06 -7.38
N SER A 21 12.19 -0.38 -7.91
CA SER A 21 13.58 -0.85 -7.82
C SER A 21 14.07 -0.89 -6.37
N SER A 22 13.75 0.14 -5.57
CA SER A 22 14.10 0.18 -4.15
C SER A 22 13.31 -0.80 -3.29
N LEU A 23 12.02 -1.01 -3.58
CA LEU A 23 11.19 -2.04 -2.97
C LEU A 23 11.82 -3.41 -3.19
N TYR A 24 12.13 -3.73 -4.45
CA TYR A 24 12.77 -5.00 -4.79
C TYR A 24 14.10 -5.15 -4.09
N LYS A 25 14.96 -4.13 -4.11
CA LYS A 25 16.27 -4.21 -3.48
C LYS A 25 16.16 -4.44 -1.97
N LYS A 26 15.30 -3.66 -1.28
CA LYS A 26 15.10 -3.78 0.17
C LYS A 26 14.61 -5.18 0.56
N LEU A 27 13.73 -5.76 -0.26
CA LEU A 27 13.13 -7.06 0.00
C LEU A 27 13.78 -8.19 -0.82
N SER A 28 14.98 -8.01 -1.39
CA SER A 28 15.61 -9.04 -2.23
C SER A 28 16.18 -10.23 -1.44
N THR A 29 16.30 -10.06 -0.12
CA THR A 29 16.78 -11.06 0.85
C THR A 29 15.94 -10.96 2.11
N GLN A 30 15.73 -12.08 2.80
CA GLN A 30 14.95 -12.07 4.05
C GLN A 30 15.70 -11.30 5.14
N SER A 31 15.05 -10.27 5.69
CA SER A 31 15.57 -9.49 6.81
C SER A 31 14.75 -9.74 8.08
N ASP A 32 14.88 -8.85 9.05
CA ASP A 32 13.98 -8.70 10.20
C ASP A 32 12.49 -8.51 9.84
N LEU A 33 12.16 -8.24 8.57
CA LEU A 33 10.77 -8.18 8.09
C LEU A 33 10.12 -9.57 7.96
N GLY A 34 10.90 -10.66 8.02
CA GLY A 34 10.39 -12.05 8.04
C GLY A 34 10.02 -12.64 6.68
N PHE A 35 10.04 -11.84 5.60
CA PHE A 35 9.80 -12.31 4.23
C PHE A 35 10.75 -11.62 3.24
N PHE A 36 10.75 -12.09 1.99
CA PHE A 36 11.46 -11.47 0.88
C PHE A 36 10.68 -11.62 -0.43
N LEU A 37 11.09 -10.87 -1.44
CA LEU A 37 10.47 -10.84 -2.77
C LEU A 37 11.39 -11.46 -3.81
N GLN A 38 10.81 -12.33 -4.62
CA GLN A 38 11.40 -12.81 -5.86
C GLN A 38 10.63 -12.26 -7.06
N VAL A 39 11.35 -11.89 -8.11
CA VAL A 39 10.77 -11.45 -9.38
C VAL A 39 10.61 -12.65 -10.30
N ASP A 40 9.50 -12.66 -11.05
CA ASP A 40 9.07 -13.73 -11.97
C ASP A 40 10.14 -14.23 -12.97
N THR A 41 10.96 -13.32 -13.51
CA THR A 41 11.94 -13.65 -14.56
C THR A 41 13.35 -13.11 -14.25
N ALA A 42 14.36 -13.83 -14.73
CA ALA A 42 15.75 -13.42 -14.60
C ALA A 42 16.03 -12.07 -15.30
N GLU A 43 15.33 -11.79 -16.40
CA GLU A 43 15.42 -10.54 -17.14
C GLU A 43 14.88 -9.35 -16.33
N LYS A 44 13.65 -9.46 -15.82
CA LYS A 44 13.05 -8.41 -14.96
C LYS A 44 13.88 -8.19 -13.69
N ARG A 45 14.39 -9.26 -13.08
CA ARG A 45 15.35 -9.16 -11.97
C ARG A 45 16.61 -8.37 -12.36
N LYS A 46 17.25 -8.72 -13.48
CA LYS A 46 18.44 -8.02 -13.98
C LYS A 46 18.13 -6.55 -14.23
N ARG A 47 16.96 -6.25 -14.80
CA ARG A 47 16.50 -4.89 -15.06
C ARG A 47 16.31 -4.07 -13.78
N LEU A 48 15.63 -4.59 -12.76
CA LEU A 48 15.46 -3.89 -11.47
C LEU A 48 16.79 -3.67 -10.76
N ASN A 49 17.69 -4.66 -10.80
CA ASN A 49 19.04 -4.51 -10.26
C ASN A 49 19.84 -3.45 -11.00
N ASN A 50 19.76 -3.40 -12.34
CA ASN A 50 20.44 -2.38 -13.13
C ASN A 50 19.89 -0.98 -12.79
N ILE A 51 18.57 -0.81 -12.67
CA ILE A 51 17.96 0.46 -12.25
C ILE A 51 18.48 0.86 -10.87
N TYR A 52 18.55 -0.08 -9.92
CA TYR A 52 19.07 0.20 -8.58
C TYR A 52 20.55 0.60 -8.60
N THR A 53 21.36 -0.08 -9.41
CA THR A 53 22.78 0.27 -9.60
C THR A 53 22.92 1.67 -10.19
N GLN A 54 22.11 2.03 -11.19
CA GLN A 54 22.09 3.39 -11.74
C GLN A 54 21.70 4.42 -10.68
N ILE A 55 20.72 4.12 -9.83
CA ILE A 55 20.36 4.98 -8.69
C ILE A 55 21.58 5.15 -7.79
N ALA A 56 22.19 4.06 -7.33
CA ALA A 56 23.23 4.08 -6.31
C ALA A 56 24.61 4.59 -6.79
N ALA A 57 25.00 4.33 -8.04
CA ALA A 57 26.39 4.49 -8.49
C ALA A 57 26.58 5.46 -9.66
N ASP A 58 25.57 5.63 -10.54
CA ASP A 58 25.73 6.54 -11.68
C ASP A 58 25.58 8.00 -11.25
N GLU A 59 26.16 8.93 -12.01
CA GLU A 59 25.94 10.37 -11.77
C GLU A 59 24.51 10.80 -12.12
N LYS A 60 23.90 10.15 -13.12
CA LYS A 60 22.56 10.48 -13.62
C LYS A 60 21.48 9.64 -12.93
N TRP A 61 20.29 10.20 -12.83
CA TRP A 61 19.10 9.44 -12.44
C TRP A 61 18.64 8.54 -13.61
N PRO A 62 18.03 7.37 -13.33
CA PRO A 62 17.44 6.55 -14.38
C PRO A 62 16.38 7.35 -15.14
N SER A 63 16.33 7.16 -16.46
CA SER A 63 15.29 7.77 -17.29
C SER A 63 13.91 7.25 -16.86
N GLY A 64 12.91 8.13 -16.86
CA GLY A 64 11.53 7.72 -16.63
C GLY A 64 11.03 6.70 -17.66
N THR A 65 10.04 5.90 -17.28
CA THR A 65 9.35 4.94 -18.17
C THR A 65 8.84 5.66 -19.42
N ARG A 66 9.15 5.12 -20.61
CA ARG A 66 8.74 5.72 -21.89
C ARG A 66 7.22 5.62 -22.06
N TYR A 67 6.64 6.55 -22.82
CA TYR A 67 5.19 6.61 -23.03
C TYR A 67 4.59 5.32 -23.62
N SER A 68 5.34 4.62 -24.47
CA SER A 68 4.94 3.33 -25.07
C SER A 68 5.14 2.11 -24.16
N GLU A 69 5.76 2.28 -22.99
CA GLU A 69 6.13 1.18 -22.12
C GLU A 69 5.13 1.02 -20.97
N VAL A 70 4.43 -0.12 -20.98
CA VAL A 70 3.70 -0.64 -19.82
C VAL A 70 4.50 -1.82 -19.30
N SER A 71 5.05 -1.69 -18.10
CA SER A 71 5.80 -2.75 -17.45
C SER A 71 4.97 -3.37 -16.34
N GLU A 72 4.76 -4.67 -16.45
CA GLU A 72 4.16 -5.47 -15.39
C GLU A 72 5.26 -6.11 -14.54
N TRP A 73 5.22 -5.87 -13.23
CA TRP A 73 6.20 -6.38 -12.28
C TRP A 73 5.52 -7.32 -11.28
N THR A 74 5.77 -8.61 -11.42
CA THR A 74 5.25 -9.63 -10.50
C THR A 74 6.30 -9.99 -9.47
N PHE A 75 6.00 -9.73 -8.21
CA PHE A 75 6.80 -10.07 -7.04
C PHE A 75 6.14 -11.21 -6.27
N THR A 76 6.79 -12.36 -6.20
CA THR A 76 6.41 -13.47 -5.33
C THR A 76 6.99 -13.21 -3.94
N CYS A 77 6.12 -13.08 -2.94
CA CYS A 77 6.47 -13.08 -1.54
C CYS A 77 6.86 -14.50 -1.11
N ARG A 78 8.04 -14.62 -0.50
CA ARG A 78 8.64 -15.88 -0.09
C ARG A 78 9.11 -15.80 1.35
N VAL A 79 9.09 -16.93 2.02
CA VAL A 79 9.61 -17.09 3.38
C VAL A 79 10.65 -18.22 3.38
N GLN A 80 11.81 -17.93 3.95
CA GLN A 80 12.87 -18.90 4.19
C GLN A 80 12.85 -19.35 5.64
N ASN A 81 12.67 -20.65 5.90
CA ASN A 81 12.75 -21.18 7.25
C ASN A 81 14.21 -21.18 7.72
N PRO A 82 14.55 -20.54 8.85
CA PRO A 82 15.93 -20.45 9.34
C PRO A 82 16.49 -21.79 9.84
N SER A 83 15.65 -22.78 10.11
CA SER A 83 16.06 -24.07 10.68
C SER A 83 16.66 -25.01 9.64
N ASP A 84 16.18 -24.96 8.40
CA ASP A 84 16.58 -25.86 7.31
C ASP A 84 16.84 -25.14 5.97
N LEU A 85 16.71 -23.82 5.93
CA LEU A 85 16.87 -22.94 4.76
C LEU A 85 15.91 -23.21 3.59
N SER A 86 14.86 -24.01 3.82
CA SER A 86 13.79 -24.24 2.86
C SER A 86 13.04 -22.94 2.56
N ILE A 87 12.58 -22.79 1.31
CA ILE A 87 11.90 -21.57 0.84
C ILE A 87 10.51 -21.95 0.36
N TYR A 88 9.51 -21.21 0.84
CA TYR A 88 8.11 -21.41 0.50
C TYR A 88 7.49 -20.13 -0.05
N ASP A 89 6.64 -20.30 -1.07
CA ASP A 89 5.89 -19.20 -1.66
C ASP A 89 4.65 -18.91 -0.81
N ALA A 90 4.41 -17.63 -0.51
CA ALA A 90 3.28 -17.19 0.29
C ALA A 90 2.14 -16.64 -0.61
N CYS A 91 2.48 -15.65 -1.43
CA CYS A 91 1.56 -15.00 -2.38
C CYS A 91 2.35 -14.20 -3.40
N SER A 92 1.68 -13.61 -4.40
CA SER A 92 2.33 -12.69 -5.35
C SER A 92 1.59 -11.36 -5.48
N PHE A 93 2.34 -10.34 -5.85
CA PHE A 93 1.87 -8.99 -6.10
C PHE A 93 2.29 -8.54 -7.51
N THR A 94 1.33 -8.14 -8.33
CA THR A 94 1.57 -7.65 -9.68
C THR A 94 1.38 -6.15 -9.74
N TYR A 95 2.46 -5.40 -9.93
CA TYR A 95 2.43 -3.95 -10.11
C TYR A 95 2.39 -3.59 -11.58
N LEU A 96 1.44 -2.74 -11.96
CA LEU A 96 1.38 -2.12 -13.28
C LEU A 96 2.08 -0.74 -13.23
N ASP A 97 3.28 -0.66 -13.81
CA ASP A 97 4.03 0.59 -13.99
C ASP A 97 3.88 1.08 -15.43
N TYR A 98 3.32 2.26 -15.60
CA TYR A 98 3.10 2.89 -16.90
C TYR A 98 3.50 4.35 -16.86
N ALA A 99 3.73 4.95 -18.02
CA ALA A 99 4.07 6.37 -18.11
C ALA A 99 2.91 7.25 -17.64
N GLY A 100 3.19 8.20 -16.73
CA GLY A 100 2.15 9.01 -16.08
C GLY A 100 1.29 9.85 -17.02
N GLY A 101 1.75 10.12 -18.25
CA GLY A 101 0.99 10.84 -19.28
C GLY A 101 -0.21 10.08 -19.84
N ARG A 102 -0.32 8.76 -19.61
CA ARG A 102 -1.48 7.97 -20.06
C ARG A 102 -2.74 8.19 -19.22
N ILE A 103 -2.64 8.85 -18.06
CA ILE A 103 -3.80 9.19 -17.23
C ILE A 103 -4.49 10.46 -17.73
N THR A 104 -3.72 11.35 -18.36
CA THR A 104 -4.15 12.72 -18.71
C THR A 104 -4.75 12.86 -20.09
N GLU A 105 -4.53 11.89 -20.96
CA GLU A 105 -5.13 11.85 -22.30
C GLU A 105 -6.38 11.00 -22.19
N GLU A 106 -7.53 11.64 -22.42
CA GLU A 106 -8.83 10.99 -22.54
C GLU A 106 -8.67 9.77 -23.45
N ALA A 107 -9.42 8.72 -23.12
CA ALA A 107 -9.54 7.52 -23.92
C ALA A 107 -10.06 7.88 -25.33
N ASP A 108 -9.18 8.31 -26.23
CA ASP A 108 -9.42 8.25 -27.65
C ASP A 108 -9.60 6.76 -27.96
N GLU A 109 -10.85 6.39 -28.28
CA GLU A 109 -11.36 5.03 -28.39
C GLU A 109 -10.68 4.19 -29.48
N GLU A 110 -9.69 4.72 -30.20
CA GLU A 110 -9.05 4.07 -31.34
C GLU A 110 -7.80 3.24 -30.99
N ASP A 111 -7.19 3.37 -29.80
CA ASP A 111 -5.90 2.73 -29.50
C ASP A 111 -5.92 1.89 -28.19
N GLY A 112 -6.70 0.81 -28.16
CA GLY A 112 -6.57 -0.25 -27.13
C GLY A 112 -6.99 0.11 -25.69
N SER A 113 -7.71 1.23 -25.50
CA SER A 113 -8.12 1.79 -24.19
C SER A 113 -9.05 0.90 -23.35
N LEU A 114 -9.74 -0.06 -23.97
CA LEU A 114 -10.63 -1.02 -23.29
C LEU A 114 -9.88 -1.91 -22.28
N ASP A 115 -8.66 -2.36 -22.60
CA ASP A 115 -7.86 -3.23 -21.69
C ASP A 115 -7.39 -2.47 -20.44
N PHE A 116 -7.16 -1.17 -20.53
CA PHE A 116 -6.63 -0.39 -19.41
C PHE A 116 -7.71 -0.05 -18.36
N SER A 117 -8.90 0.36 -18.80
CA SER A 117 -10.06 0.56 -17.92
C SER A 117 -10.46 -0.74 -17.19
N ASP A 118 -10.43 -1.88 -17.89
CA ASP A 118 -10.78 -3.16 -17.29
C ASP A 118 -9.75 -3.62 -16.26
N ARG A 119 -8.46 -3.37 -16.50
CA ARG A 119 -7.41 -3.57 -15.49
C ARG A 119 -7.64 -2.71 -14.25
N PHE A 120 -8.07 -1.45 -14.40
CA PHE A 120 -8.43 -0.59 -13.26
C PHE A 120 -9.56 -1.13 -12.40
N LYS A 121 -10.61 -1.66 -13.03
CA LYS A 121 -11.74 -2.27 -12.33
C LYS A 121 -11.35 -3.59 -11.66
N ALA A 122 -10.44 -4.35 -12.28
CA ALA A 122 -9.98 -5.64 -11.78
C ALA A 122 -8.91 -5.54 -10.67
N ALA A 123 -8.30 -4.37 -10.50
CA ALA A 123 -7.25 -4.15 -9.51
C ALA A 123 -7.70 -4.57 -8.10
N ASP A 124 -6.74 -4.98 -7.28
CA ASP A 124 -6.94 -5.29 -5.87
C ASP A 124 -6.62 -4.09 -4.98
N ALA A 125 -5.71 -3.22 -5.39
CA ALA A 125 -5.46 -1.94 -4.71
C ALA A 125 -4.99 -0.87 -5.70
N LEU A 126 -5.24 0.39 -5.35
CA LEU A 126 -4.75 1.54 -6.12
C LEU A 126 -3.69 2.29 -5.30
N LEU A 127 -2.54 2.55 -5.91
CA LEU A 127 -1.41 3.22 -5.29
C LEU A 127 -1.16 4.57 -5.97
N GLY A 128 -1.49 5.69 -5.33
CA GLY A 128 -1.22 7.03 -5.85
C GLY A 128 0.08 7.61 -5.32
N LEU A 129 1.09 7.77 -6.17
CA LEU A 129 2.35 8.40 -5.79
C LEU A 129 2.25 9.93 -5.87
N LEU A 130 2.21 10.57 -4.71
CA LEU A 130 2.25 12.01 -4.51
C LEU A 130 3.72 12.46 -4.44
N ASP A 131 4.14 13.35 -5.33
CA ASP A 131 5.51 13.84 -5.37
C ASP A 131 5.79 14.81 -4.20
N GLY A 132 6.69 14.43 -3.29
CA GLY A 132 7.05 15.23 -2.13
C GLY A 132 7.54 16.65 -2.44
N GLN A 133 8.23 16.88 -3.57
CA GLN A 133 8.64 18.23 -3.96
C GLN A 133 7.43 19.10 -4.32
N LYS A 134 6.45 18.53 -5.04
CA LYS A 134 5.22 19.22 -5.44
C LYS A 134 4.32 19.48 -4.23
N LEU A 135 4.29 18.55 -3.26
CA LEU A 135 3.62 18.76 -1.97
C LEU A 135 4.27 19.90 -1.18
N CYS A 136 5.60 19.94 -1.06
CA CYS A 136 6.29 21.06 -0.43
C CYS A 136 5.98 22.40 -1.12
N ALA A 137 5.94 22.42 -2.46
CA ALA A 137 5.54 23.60 -3.22
C ALA A 137 4.09 24.01 -2.94
N LEU A 138 3.18 23.03 -2.79
CA LEU A 138 1.78 23.29 -2.42
C LEU A 138 1.68 23.90 -1.02
N MET A 139 2.39 23.35 -0.03
CA MET A 139 2.46 23.89 1.33
C MET A 139 2.96 25.34 1.37
N LYS A 140 3.88 25.68 0.46
CA LYS A 140 4.42 27.04 0.30
C LYS A 140 3.55 27.96 -0.56
N LYS A 141 2.43 27.46 -1.09
CA LYS A 141 1.53 28.16 -2.03
C LYS A 141 2.25 28.63 -3.30
N GLU A 142 3.22 27.85 -3.76
CA GLU A 142 3.95 28.09 -5.00
C GLU A 142 3.14 27.57 -6.20
N LYS A 143 3.27 28.24 -7.35
CA LYS A 143 2.56 27.90 -8.59
C LYS A 143 2.71 26.42 -8.99
N LEU A 144 3.91 25.85 -8.79
CA LEU A 144 4.17 24.44 -9.10
C LEU A 144 3.25 23.49 -8.32
N GLY A 145 3.04 23.74 -7.03
CA GLY A 145 2.17 22.95 -6.18
C GLY A 145 0.69 23.12 -6.55
N THR A 146 0.27 24.34 -6.85
CA THR A 146 -1.11 24.61 -7.31
C THR A 146 -1.42 23.93 -8.64
N VAL A 147 -0.53 24.01 -9.63
CA VAL A 147 -0.71 23.34 -10.93
C VAL A 147 -0.77 21.82 -10.76
N TRP A 148 0.08 21.27 -9.90
CA TRP A 148 0.03 19.84 -9.57
C TRP A 148 -1.31 19.44 -8.94
N ALA A 149 -1.82 20.20 -7.97
CA ALA A 149 -3.07 19.90 -7.30
C ALA A 149 -4.27 19.92 -8.26
N VAL A 150 -4.35 20.94 -9.13
CA VAL A 150 -5.49 21.11 -10.06
C VAL A 150 -5.47 20.12 -11.22
N ASN A 151 -4.29 19.67 -11.66
CA ASN A 151 -4.16 18.78 -12.82
C ASN A 151 -3.81 17.34 -12.40
N ASP A 152 -2.58 17.13 -11.90
CA ASP A 152 -2.05 15.79 -11.66
C ASP A 152 -2.81 15.05 -10.55
N LEU A 153 -3.09 15.72 -9.43
CA LEU A 153 -3.83 15.13 -8.32
C LEU A 153 -5.29 14.87 -8.69
N ARG A 154 -5.95 15.82 -9.36
CA ARG A 154 -7.31 15.65 -9.86
C ARG A 154 -7.45 14.43 -10.77
N ASN A 155 -6.57 14.27 -11.76
CA ASN A 155 -6.63 13.13 -12.67
C ASN A 155 -6.43 11.79 -11.93
N MET A 156 -5.59 11.75 -10.89
CA MET A 156 -5.48 10.55 -10.03
C MET A 156 -6.77 10.29 -9.27
N ILE A 157 -7.40 11.33 -8.70
CA ILE A 157 -8.67 11.21 -7.97
C ILE A 157 -9.76 10.68 -8.89
N ASP A 158 -9.89 11.20 -10.10
CA ASP A 158 -10.91 10.79 -11.08
C ASP A 158 -10.83 9.29 -11.38
N VAL A 159 -9.61 8.76 -11.57
CA VAL A 159 -9.40 7.31 -11.75
C VAL A 159 -9.71 6.53 -10.48
N MET A 160 -9.26 7.00 -9.32
CA MET A 160 -9.46 6.32 -8.04
C MET A 160 -10.93 6.28 -7.60
N GLN A 161 -11.72 7.27 -7.99
CA GLN A 161 -13.15 7.35 -7.70
C GLN A 161 -13.94 6.22 -8.38
N GLY A 162 -13.46 5.73 -9.53
CA GLY A 162 -14.07 4.61 -10.26
C GLY A 162 -13.91 3.24 -9.60
N SER A 163 -13.14 3.12 -8.51
CA SER A 163 -12.85 1.84 -7.86
C SER A 163 -13.32 1.80 -6.40
N ARG A 164 -13.84 0.64 -5.95
CA ARG A 164 -14.17 0.38 -4.54
C ARG A 164 -13.01 -0.19 -3.73
N ARG A 165 -11.88 -0.46 -4.37
CA ARG A 165 -10.69 -1.12 -3.79
C ARG A 165 -9.86 -0.16 -2.97
N PRO A 166 -9.23 -0.57 -1.87
CA PRO A 166 -8.43 0.30 -1.01
C PRO A 166 -7.46 1.19 -1.79
N VAL A 167 -7.33 2.42 -1.31
CA VAL A 167 -6.47 3.44 -1.92
C VAL A 167 -5.32 3.77 -0.99
N HIS A 168 -4.11 3.68 -1.49
CA HIS A 168 -2.91 4.08 -0.78
C HIS A 168 -2.29 5.28 -1.50
N PHE A 169 -2.33 6.45 -0.88
CA PHE A 169 -1.53 7.60 -1.29
C PHE A 169 -0.13 7.47 -0.70
N VAL A 170 0.86 7.25 -1.56
CA VAL A 170 2.27 7.21 -1.16
C VAL A 170 2.88 8.59 -1.39
N ILE A 171 3.30 9.25 -0.31
CA ILE A 171 4.12 10.45 -0.43
C ILE A 171 5.54 10.01 -0.76
N SER A 172 5.94 10.16 -2.02
CA SER A 172 7.31 9.89 -2.44
C SER A 172 8.24 11.02 -2.04
N LYS A 173 9.56 10.75 -2.02
CA LYS A 173 10.59 11.72 -1.61
C LYS A 173 10.32 12.28 -0.21
N TRP A 174 9.82 11.44 0.71
CA TRP A 174 9.48 11.84 2.07
C TRP A 174 10.66 12.47 2.82
N ASP A 175 11.89 12.07 2.49
CA ASP A 175 13.14 12.64 3.01
C ASP A 175 13.29 14.15 2.74
N ILE A 176 12.57 14.70 1.76
CA ILE A 176 12.49 16.13 1.48
C ILE A 176 11.38 16.77 2.32
N VAL A 177 10.22 16.11 2.38
CA VAL A 177 9.02 16.64 3.06
C VAL A 177 9.25 16.74 4.56
N GLU A 178 9.82 15.70 5.17
CA GLU A 178 10.04 15.61 6.62
C GLU A 178 11.02 16.65 7.18
N GLN A 179 11.75 17.37 6.30
CA GLN A 179 12.63 18.46 6.70
C GLN A 179 11.86 19.72 7.11
N SER A 180 10.61 19.86 6.67
CA SER A 180 9.82 21.08 6.88
C SER A 180 8.38 20.82 7.33
N TYR A 181 7.83 19.64 7.04
CA TYR A 181 6.42 19.34 7.30
C TYR A 181 6.25 17.96 7.93
N THR A 182 5.32 17.87 8.88
CA THR A 182 4.86 16.59 9.44
C THR A 182 3.82 15.94 8.53
N LEU A 183 3.59 14.63 8.69
CA LEU A 183 2.56 13.94 7.91
C LEU A 183 1.17 14.52 8.18
N GLU A 184 0.92 14.96 9.41
CA GLU A 184 -0.32 15.62 9.81
C GLU A 184 -0.55 16.92 9.04
N GLN A 185 0.47 17.78 8.92
CA GLN A 185 0.35 19.02 8.15
C GLN A 185 0.08 18.76 6.66
N ILE A 186 0.69 17.72 6.09
CA ILE A 186 0.43 17.32 4.70
C ILE A 186 -0.99 16.77 4.53
N ARG A 187 -1.44 15.92 5.47
CA ARG A 187 -2.81 15.40 5.50
C ARG A 187 -3.81 16.55 5.49
N ASP A 188 -3.65 17.49 6.43
CA ASP A 188 -4.60 18.59 6.59
C ASP A 188 -4.63 19.45 5.32
N GLN A 189 -3.47 19.79 4.75
CA GLN A 189 -3.41 20.53 3.48
C GLN A 189 -4.06 19.80 2.31
N LEU A 190 -3.95 18.47 2.23
CA LEU A 190 -4.64 17.68 1.21
C LEU A 190 -6.15 17.64 1.43
N LEU A 191 -6.61 17.61 2.68
CA LEU A 191 -8.04 17.63 3.03
C LEU A 191 -8.70 19.00 2.85
N GLU A 192 -7.92 20.08 2.68
CA GLU A 192 -8.42 21.38 2.22
C GLU A 192 -8.75 21.40 0.71
N ILE A 193 -8.36 20.36 -0.05
CA ILE A 193 -8.72 20.21 -1.46
C ILE A 193 -10.04 19.42 -1.51
N ASP A 194 -11.10 20.07 -1.98
CA ASP A 194 -12.47 19.52 -1.96
C ASP A 194 -12.56 18.16 -2.65
N GLU A 195 -11.94 17.99 -3.82
CA GLU A 195 -11.96 16.74 -4.57
C GLU A 195 -11.31 15.59 -3.78
N PHE A 196 -10.18 15.88 -3.11
CA PHE A 196 -9.46 14.90 -2.31
C PHE A 196 -10.26 14.54 -1.05
N LYS A 197 -10.80 15.55 -0.35
CA LYS A 197 -11.66 15.36 0.82
C LYS A 197 -12.91 14.54 0.48
N ASN A 198 -13.56 14.85 -0.63
CA ASN A 198 -14.75 14.15 -1.10
C ASN A 198 -14.44 12.67 -1.42
N LEU A 199 -13.32 12.41 -2.11
CA LEU A 199 -12.87 11.03 -2.35
C LEU A 199 -12.67 10.29 -1.02
N VAL A 200 -11.94 10.86 -0.06
CA VAL A 200 -11.67 10.22 1.24
C VAL A 200 -12.99 9.96 1.99
N GLY A 201 -13.86 10.96 2.09
CA GLY A 201 -15.13 10.86 2.82
C GLY A 201 -16.08 9.82 2.24
N LEU A 202 -16.27 9.80 0.92
CA LEU A 202 -17.11 8.79 0.26
C LEU A 202 -16.58 7.36 0.49
N ARG A 203 -15.26 7.19 0.47
CA ARG A 203 -14.63 5.88 0.70
C ARG A 203 -14.71 5.45 2.15
N ASN A 204 -14.51 6.36 3.11
CA ASN A 204 -14.73 6.07 4.52
C ASN A 204 -16.19 5.65 4.77
N HIS A 205 -17.17 6.34 4.17
CA HIS A 205 -18.58 5.96 4.28
C HIS A 205 -18.87 4.61 3.63
N ALA A 206 -18.22 4.30 2.50
CA ALA A 206 -18.30 2.99 1.85
C ALA A 206 -17.57 1.88 2.62
N GLY A 207 -16.73 2.22 3.60
CA GLY A 207 -15.96 1.24 4.35
C GLY A 207 -14.69 0.75 3.64
N SER A 208 -14.18 1.55 2.71
CA SER A 208 -12.98 1.25 1.94
C SER A 208 -11.81 2.07 2.48
N PRO A 209 -10.76 1.43 3.03
CA PRO A 209 -9.63 2.15 3.62
C PRO A 209 -8.92 3.09 2.64
N VAL A 210 -8.51 4.25 3.17
CA VAL A 210 -7.63 5.19 2.47
C VAL A 210 -6.44 5.50 3.35
N ARG A 211 -5.23 5.30 2.82
CA ARG A 211 -3.97 5.53 3.55
C ARG A 211 -3.15 6.65 2.96
N LEU A 212 -2.39 7.35 3.79
CA LEU A 212 -1.34 8.29 3.44
C LEU A 212 0.00 7.78 4.01
N ILE A 213 0.85 7.25 3.15
CA ILE A 213 2.06 6.49 3.55
C ILE A 213 3.31 7.29 3.15
N PRO A 214 4.13 7.74 4.11
CA PRO A 214 5.37 8.45 3.81
C PRO A 214 6.46 7.47 3.35
N VAL A 215 7.02 7.68 2.16
CA VAL A 215 8.05 6.80 1.59
C VAL A 215 9.22 7.60 1.03
N SER A 216 10.44 7.17 1.35
CA SER A 216 11.63 7.60 0.63
C SER A 216 12.30 6.40 -0.03
N ALA A 217 12.24 6.35 -1.36
CA ALA A 217 12.81 5.24 -2.12
C ALA A 217 14.34 5.19 -2.03
N VAL A 218 15.00 6.32 -1.78
CA VAL A 218 16.46 6.40 -1.69
C VAL A 218 16.97 6.68 -0.27
N GLY A 219 16.11 7.12 0.63
CA GLY A 219 16.47 7.44 2.00
C GLY A 219 17.01 8.85 2.20
N LYS A 220 17.03 9.27 3.46
CA LYS A 220 17.55 10.55 3.90
C LYS A 220 19.06 10.66 3.63
N GLY A 221 19.49 11.84 3.19
CA GLY A 221 20.91 12.15 2.94
C GLY A 221 21.42 11.69 1.57
N PHE A 222 20.67 10.88 0.83
CA PHE A 222 21.10 10.38 -0.48
C PHE A 222 21.10 11.45 -1.59
N ALA A 223 20.10 12.34 -1.56
CA ALA A 223 19.95 13.38 -2.58
C ALA A 223 19.55 14.72 -1.98
N ILE A 224 19.99 15.80 -2.62
CA ILE A 224 19.72 17.18 -2.22
C ILE A 224 18.98 17.88 -3.36
N ALA A 225 17.83 18.48 -3.04
CA ALA A 225 17.09 19.30 -3.98
C ALA A 225 17.92 20.52 -4.42
N GLN A 226 17.96 20.76 -5.72
CA GLN A 226 18.59 21.93 -6.33
C GLN A 226 17.54 23.01 -6.63
N ALA A 227 18.00 24.23 -6.90
CA ALA A 227 17.14 25.39 -7.15
C ALA A 227 16.27 25.23 -8.43
N ASP A 228 16.74 24.45 -9.40
CA ASP A 228 16.01 24.14 -10.64
C ASP A 228 14.99 22.99 -10.47
N GLY A 229 14.82 22.46 -9.26
CA GLY A 229 13.95 21.33 -8.96
C GLY A 229 14.58 19.96 -9.20
N SER A 230 15.80 19.90 -9.76
CA SER A 230 16.53 18.65 -9.92
C SER A 230 17.04 18.11 -8.58
N MET A 231 17.39 16.83 -8.55
CA MET A 231 17.97 16.19 -7.36
C MET A 231 19.43 15.87 -7.64
N LYS A 232 20.34 16.37 -6.80
CA LYS A 232 21.76 16.03 -6.88
C LYS A 232 22.08 14.92 -5.89
N LYS A 233 22.74 13.85 -6.35
CA LYS A 233 23.20 12.75 -5.50
C LYS A 233 24.38 13.23 -4.64
N THR A 234 24.44 12.77 -3.38
CA THR A 234 25.50 13.14 -2.42
C THR A 234 26.71 12.20 -2.48
N GLY A 235 26.55 11.02 -3.06
CA GLY A 235 27.54 9.94 -3.05
C GLY A 235 27.35 8.94 -1.89
N GLU A 236 26.39 9.18 -0.99
CA GLU A 236 25.99 8.19 0.01
C GLU A 236 25.27 7.00 -0.63
N LEU A 237 25.28 5.84 0.02
CA LEU A 237 24.49 4.69 -0.44
C LEU A 237 23.00 4.88 -0.12
N PRO A 238 22.07 4.48 -1.03
CA PRO A 238 20.66 4.60 -0.75
C PRO A 238 20.23 3.74 0.45
N LYS A 239 19.36 4.28 1.30
CA LYS A 239 18.77 3.61 2.47
C LYS A 239 17.25 3.76 2.45
N PRO A 240 16.54 2.94 1.64
CA PRO A 240 15.11 3.09 1.45
C PRO A 240 14.31 3.05 2.76
N PHE A 241 13.42 4.03 2.93
CA PHE A 241 12.55 4.19 4.07
C PHE A 241 11.10 3.88 3.70
N GLN A 242 10.49 2.92 4.41
CA GLN A 242 9.09 2.51 4.30
C GLN A 242 8.61 2.06 2.90
N VAL A 243 9.51 1.71 1.98
CA VAL A 243 9.12 1.21 0.64
C VAL A 243 8.29 -0.08 0.69
N GLU A 244 8.47 -0.90 1.73
CA GLU A 244 7.74 -2.12 2.03
C GLU A 244 6.31 -1.90 2.56
N VAL A 245 6.05 -0.72 3.13
CA VAL A 245 4.82 -0.44 3.87
C VAL A 245 3.58 -0.45 2.97
N PRO A 246 3.58 0.16 1.77
CA PRO A 246 2.44 0.07 0.87
C PRO A 246 2.07 -1.37 0.53
N LEU A 247 3.07 -2.22 0.24
CA LEU A 247 2.84 -3.63 -0.06
C LEU A 247 2.20 -4.36 1.13
N ALA A 248 2.75 -4.17 2.33
CA ALA A 248 2.24 -4.78 3.55
C ALA A 248 0.81 -4.34 3.90
N CYS A 249 0.39 -3.14 3.50
CA CYS A 249 -0.96 -2.66 3.79
C CYS A 249 -2.04 -3.24 2.85
N ILE A 250 -1.68 -3.85 1.71
CA ILE A 250 -2.65 -4.27 0.68
C ILE A 250 -3.63 -5.30 1.23
N LEU A 251 -3.13 -6.42 1.79
CA LEU A 251 -4.00 -7.51 2.23
C LEU A 251 -4.85 -7.16 3.44
N PRO A 252 -4.30 -6.56 4.51
CA PRO A 252 -5.12 -6.11 5.64
C PRO A 252 -6.25 -5.18 5.21
N ASP A 253 -5.95 -4.20 4.35
CA ASP A 253 -6.97 -3.22 3.93
C ASP A 253 -8.01 -3.83 3.00
N MET A 254 -7.60 -4.79 2.16
CA MET A 254 -8.52 -5.49 1.27
C MET A 254 -9.52 -6.35 2.04
N ILE A 255 -9.04 -7.06 3.05
CA ILE A 255 -9.88 -7.91 3.88
C ILE A 255 -10.81 -7.05 4.72
N GLN A 256 -10.30 -5.96 5.29
CA GLN A 256 -11.14 -4.97 5.96
C GLN A 256 -12.28 -4.49 5.05
N ALA A 257 -11.97 -4.03 3.84
CA ALA A 257 -12.98 -3.53 2.90
C ALA A 257 -14.04 -4.60 2.54
N MET A 258 -13.62 -5.86 2.35
CA MET A 258 -14.54 -6.95 2.04
C MET A 258 -15.47 -7.31 3.19
N ILE A 259 -14.94 -7.33 4.42
CA ILE A 259 -15.75 -7.64 5.59
C ILE A 259 -16.76 -6.52 5.82
N GLU A 260 -16.36 -5.25 5.68
CA GLU A 260 -17.28 -4.12 5.77
C GLU A 260 -18.38 -4.17 4.70
N GLU A 261 -18.07 -4.62 3.48
CA GLU A 261 -19.06 -4.86 2.42
C GLU A 261 -20.03 -6.00 2.77
N LEU A 262 -19.52 -7.12 3.29
CA LEU A 262 -20.33 -8.26 3.71
C LEU A 262 -21.26 -7.89 4.87
N VAL A 263 -20.77 -7.14 5.85
CA VAL A 263 -21.55 -6.63 6.98
C VAL A 263 -22.69 -5.75 6.49
N LYS A 264 -22.41 -4.72 5.67
CA LYS A 264 -23.45 -3.82 5.13
C LYS A 264 -24.51 -4.56 4.32
N LYS A 265 -24.08 -5.52 3.51
CA LYS A 265 -25.01 -6.34 2.72
C LYS A 265 -25.96 -7.12 3.64
N ARG A 266 -25.43 -7.77 4.68
CA ARG A 266 -26.25 -8.51 5.65
C ARG A 266 -27.17 -7.61 6.47
N GLU A 267 -26.67 -6.46 6.93
CA GLU A 267 -27.51 -5.48 7.63
C GLU A 267 -28.70 -5.03 6.76
N SER A 268 -28.49 -4.84 5.46
CA SER A 268 -29.58 -4.48 4.53
C SER A 268 -30.59 -5.62 4.27
N GLU A 269 -30.18 -6.88 4.47
CA GLU A 269 -31.03 -8.07 4.34
C GLU A 269 -31.85 -8.35 5.61
N LEU A 270 -31.44 -7.80 6.76
CA LEU A 270 -32.11 -7.98 8.03
C LEU A 270 -33.20 -6.91 8.22
N GLU A 271 -34.46 -7.33 8.28
CA GLU A 271 -35.61 -6.42 8.47
C GLU A 271 -35.66 -5.77 9.86
N THR A 272 -34.97 -6.35 10.84
CA THR A 272 -34.86 -5.83 12.22
C THR A 272 -33.46 -5.31 12.50
N PRO A 273 -33.30 -4.07 13.00
CA PRO A 273 -32.00 -3.55 13.37
C PRO A 273 -31.41 -4.42 14.49
N ILE A 274 -30.18 -4.88 14.29
CA ILE A 274 -29.42 -5.54 15.36
C ILE A 274 -29.12 -4.47 16.42
N GLU A 275 -29.55 -4.70 17.66
CA GLU A 275 -29.10 -3.88 18.80
C GLU A 275 -27.61 -4.15 19.04
N VAL A 276 -26.76 -3.35 18.40
CA VAL A 276 -25.33 -3.35 18.68
C VAL A 276 -25.12 -2.65 20.02
N LYS A 277 -24.96 -3.43 21.09
CA LYS A 277 -24.52 -2.89 22.38
C LYS A 277 -23.10 -2.35 22.22
N PRO A 278 -22.76 -1.21 22.85
CA PRO A 278 -21.46 -0.55 22.68
C PRO A 278 -20.24 -1.38 23.14
N ASP A 279 -20.44 -2.48 23.87
CA ASP A 279 -19.38 -3.34 24.41
C ASP A 279 -19.17 -4.66 23.65
N ILE A 280 -19.80 -4.86 22.48
CA ILE A 280 -19.65 -6.09 21.69
C ILE A 280 -18.39 -5.97 20.80
N GLY A 281 -17.45 -6.91 20.91
CA GLY A 281 -16.29 -7.01 20.00
C GLY A 281 -16.74 -7.37 18.58
N PHE A 282 -15.99 -6.96 17.55
CA PHE A 282 -16.47 -7.12 16.16
C PHE A 282 -16.51 -8.60 15.72
N LEU A 283 -15.68 -9.48 16.30
CA LEU A 283 -15.78 -10.93 16.14
C LEU A 283 -17.09 -11.49 16.72
N ASP A 284 -17.54 -10.97 17.87
CA ASP A 284 -18.81 -11.37 18.48
C ASP A 284 -19.99 -10.83 17.65
N PHE A 285 -19.85 -9.61 17.12
CA PHE A 285 -20.81 -9.03 16.18
C PHE A 285 -20.92 -9.86 14.89
N LEU A 286 -19.79 -10.26 14.28
CA LEU A 286 -19.77 -11.18 13.14
C LEU A 286 -20.38 -12.54 13.52
N GLY A 287 -20.14 -13.02 14.74
CA GLY A 287 -20.76 -14.23 15.28
C GLY A 287 -22.28 -14.16 15.32
N GLN A 288 -22.83 -13.03 15.80
CA GLN A 288 -24.28 -12.77 15.80
C GLN A 288 -24.84 -12.64 14.39
N LEU A 289 -24.15 -11.89 13.53
CA LEU A 289 -24.63 -11.52 12.21
C LEU A 289 -24.55 -12.67 11.19
N PHE A 290 -23.59 -13.58 11.35
CA PHE A 290 -23.37 -14.72 10.44
C PHE A 290 -23.68 -16.10 11.04
N ALA A 291 -24.21 -16.18 12.28
CA ALA A 291 -24.63 -17.44 12.94
C ALA A 291 -23.62 -18.59 12.85
N GLY A 292 -22.32 -18.27 12.91
CA GLY A 292 -21.23 -19.23 12.76
C GLY A 292 -19.82 -18.62 12.78
N GLY A 293 -19.69 -17.32 13.07
CA GLY A 293 -18.42 -16.64 13.30
C GLY A 293 -17.54 -16.53 12.05
N VAL A 294 -16.22 -16.45 12.27
CA VAL A 294 -15.17 -16.23 11.25
C VAL A 294 -15.28 -17.23 10.09
N LYS A 295 -15.63 -18.49 10.38
CA LYS A 295 -15.75 -19.55 9.36
C LYS A 295 -16.82 -19.24 8.32
N VAL A 296 -17.96 -18.70 8.72
CA VAL A 296 -19.01 -18.30 7.77
C VAL A 296 -18.59 -17.09 6.96
N VAL A 297 -17.86 -16.14 7.57
CA VAL A 297 -17.27 -15.00 6.84
C VAL A 297 -16.29 -15.50 5.78
N GLN A 298 -15.44 -16.46 6.12
CA GLN A 298 -14.47 -17.09 5.22
C GLN A 298 -15.15 -17.76 4.02
N ASP A 299 -16.24 -18.49 4.23
CA ASP A 299 -17.00 -19.14 3.15
C ASP A 299 -17.66 -18.13 2.19
N LEU A 300 -17.91 -16.90 2.67
CA LEU A 300 -18.48 -15.80 1.87
C LEU A 300 -17.43 -14.97 1.13
N LEU A 301 -16.16 -15.03 1.55
CA LEU A 301 -15.08 -14.33 0.86
C LEU A 301 -14.76 -15.01 -0.48
N PRO A 302 -14.38 -14.25 -1.53
CA PRO A 302 -13.90 -14.84 -2.77
C PRO A 302 -12.71 -15.76 -2.51
N ARG A 303 -12.60 -16.87 -3.25
CA ARG A 303 -11.55 -17.92 -3.05
C ARG A 303 -10.13 -17.37 -2.86
N LYS A 304 -9.76 -16.31 -3.56
CA LYS A 304 -8.42 -15.69 -3.46
C LYS A 304 -8.15 -14.94 -2.14
N TYR A 305 -9.16 -14.79 -1.28
CA TYR A 305 -9.07 -14.22 0.07
C TYR A 305 -9.59 -15.18 1.14
N GLN A 306 -9.77 -16.46 0.80
CA GLN A 306 -9.99 -17.49 1.78
C GLN A 306 -8.63 -17.88 2.35
N PHE A 307 -8.42 -17.57 3.63
CA PHE A 307 -7.21 -17.89 4.38
C PHE A 307 -7.54 -18.94 5.44
N ALA A 308 -6.52 -19.50 6.10
CA ALA A 308 -6.74 -20.29 7.30
C ALA A 308 -7.43 -19.45 8.39
N ASP A 309 -8.24 -20.09 9.24
CA ASP A 309 -9.09 -19.42 10.24
C ASP A 309 -8.29 -18.51 11.18
N ASP A 310 -7.07 -18.92 11.57
CA ASP A 310 -6.16 -18.15 12.42
C ASP A 310 -5.65 -16.88 11.74
N VAL A 311 -5.33 -16.97 10.45
CA VAL A 311 -4.89 -15.85 9.61
C VAL A 311 -6.01 -14.83 9.46
N LEU A 312 -7.21 -15.30 9.10
CA LEU A 312 -8.36 -14.41 8.94
C LEU A 312 -8.74 -13.75 10.27
N LYS A 313 -8.66 -14.48 11.38
CA LYS A 313 -8.87 -13.92 12.72
C LYS A 313 -7.89 -12.79 13.03
N THR A 314 -6.59 -12.97 12.78
CA THR A 314 -5.58 -11.91 12.99
C THR A 314 -5.90 -10.64 12.21
N LEU A 315 -6.36 -10.78 10.96
CA LEU A 315 -6.73 -9.66 10.10
C LEU A 315 -8.00 -8.96 10.59
N ILE A 316 -8.99 -9.72 11.06
CA ILE A 316 -10.22 -9.19 11.65
C ILE A 316 -9.91 -8.41 12.93
N GLU A 317 -9.22 -9.04 13.89
CA GLU A 317 -8.83 -8.41 15.17
C GLU A 317 -8.13 -7.06 14.95
N TRP A 318 -7.28 -6.99 13.93
CA TRP A 318 -6.61 -5.75 13.56
C TRP A 318 -7.58 -4.70 12.98
N ALA A 319 -8.50 -5.11 12.10
CA ALA A 319 -9.53 -4.22 11.55
C ALA A 319 -10.42 -3.61 12.65
N GLU A 320 -10.69 -4.33 13.75
CA GLU A 320 -11.52 -3.84 14.86
C GLU A 320 -10.84 -2.77 15.70
N THR A 321 -9.50 -2.71 15.71
CA THR A 321 -8.77 -1.83 16.63
C THR A 321 -9.09 -0.37 16.28
N PRO A 322 -9.76 0.41 17.15
CA PRO A 322 -10.14 1.79 16.81
C PRO A 322 -8.90 2.62 16.47
N ALA A 323 -8.95 3.45 15.42
CA ALA A 323 -7.79 4.23 14.96
C ALA A 323 -7.12 5.05 16.10
N GLN A 324 -7.91 5.59 17.04
CA GLN A 324 -7.42 6.31 18.21
C GLN A 324 -6.73 5.41 19.26
N GLN A 325 -7.11 4.14 19.32
CA GLN A 325 -6.49 3.13 20.19
C GLN A 325 -5.35 2.37 19.50
N LYS A 326 -5.27 2.37 18.17
CA LYS A 326 -4.19 1.72 17.39
C LYS A 326 -2.81 2.18 17.84
N VAL A 327 -2.63 3.44 18.27
CA VAL A 327 -1.33 3.94 18.75
C VAL A 327 -0.94 3.28 20.09
N ALA A 328 -1.83 3.30 21.09
CA ALA A 328 -1.58 2.68 22.39
C ALA A 328 -1.52 1.14 22.32
N PHE A 329 -2.34 0.56 21.45
CA PHE A 329 -2.37 -0.87 21.15
C PHE A 329 -1.11 -1.32 20.39
N ALA A 330 -0.69 -0.59 19.35
CA ALA A 330 0.52 -0.90 18.61
C ALA A 330 1.77 -0.81 19.49
N ALA A 331 1.85 0.17 20.39
CA ALA A 331 2.95 0.27 21.35
C ALA A 331 3.08 -0.97 22.25
N ARG A 332 1.94 -1.54 22.70
CA ARG A 332 1.90 -2.76 23.53
C ARG A 332 2.15 -4.03 22.71
N ARG A 333 1.57 -4.11 21.52
CA ARG A 333 1.56 -5.31 20.66
C ARG A 333 2.82 -5.47 19.81
N THR A 334 3.69 -4.46 19.72
CA THR A 334 4.93 -4.54 18.93
C THR A 334 5.84 -5.68 19.37
N GLU A 335 6.05 -5.86 20.68
CA GLU A 335 6.90 -6.93 21.21
C GLU A 335 6.22 -8.31 21.10
N GLU A 336 4.89 -8.37 21.28
CA GLU A 336 4.11 -9.60 21.08
C GLU A 336 4.18 -10.07 19.62
N LEU A 337 3.93 -9.18 18.66
CA LEU A 337 4.03 -9.49 17.22
C LEU A 337 5.43 -9.93 16.83
N ARG A 338 6.47 -9.34 17.43
CA ARG A 338 7.86 -9.76 17.19
C ARG A 338 8.10 -11.20 17.63
N ARG A 339 7.53 -11.60 18.77
CA ARG A 339 7.61 -12.99 19.26
C ARG A 339 6.79 -13.94 18.39
N GLU A 340 5.56 -13.56 18.05
CA GLU A 340 4.69 -14.33 17.15
C GLU A 340 5.33 -14.53 15.78
N GLN A 341 6.01 -13.52 15.23
CA GLN A 341 6.78 -13.63 14.00
C GLN A 341 7.94 -14.61 14.13
N ALA A 342 8.74 -14.50 15.19
CA ALA A 342 9.87 -15.40 15.41
C ALA A 342 9.43 -16.86 15.59
N ASP A 343 8.29 -17.09 16.25
CA ASP A 343 7.75 -18.42 16.49
C ASP A 343 7.05 -18.98 15.25
N SER A 344 6.28 -18.18 14.52
CA SER A 344 5.64 -18.59 13.27
C SER A 344 6.67 -18.88 12.18
N LEU A 345 7.76 -18.10 12.10
CA LEU A 345 8.84 -18.32 11.12
C LEU A 345 9.47 -19.72 11.25
N LYS A 346 9.64 -20.22 12.47
CA LYS A 346 10.19 -21.57 12.72
C LYS A 346 9.22 -22.69 12.31
N ARG A 347 7.92 -22.39 12.24
CA ARG A 347 6.85 -23.35 11.91
C ARG A 347 6.53 -23.37 10.42
N VAL A 348 7.15 -22.52 9.60
CA VAL A 348 6.91 -22.49 8.16
C VAL A 348 7.42 -23.77 7.51
N ALA A 349 6.50 -24.53 6.91
CA ALA A 349 6.78 -25.83 6.31
C ALA A 349 6.07 -26.05 4.95
N ASN A 350 5.23 -25.12 4.52
CA ASN A 350 4.44 -25.18 3.29
C ASN A 350 3.92 -23.78 2.90
N GLU A 351 3.23 -23.67 1.76
CA GLU A 351 2.65 -22.40 1.27
C GLU A 351 1.67 -21.77 2.26
N GLU A 352 0.83 -22.57 2.93
CA GLU A 352 -0.20 -22.10 3.86
C GLU A 352 0.43 -21.43 5.11
N SER A 353 1.39 -22.11 5.74
CA SER A 353 2.14 -21.58 6.89
C SER A 353 3.04 -20.39 6.50
N ALA A 354 3.56 -20.35 5.27
CA ALA A 354 4.31 -19.20 4.75
C ALA A 354 3.41 -17.97 4.53
N LEU A 355 2.20 -18.19 4.02
CA LEU A 355 1.18 -17.15 3.87
C LEU A 355 0.74 -16.60 5.23
N ALA A 356 0.48 -17.48 6.20
CA ALA A 356 0.14 -17.10 7.57
C ALA A 356 1.24 -16.23 8.19
N HIS A 357 2.50 -16.66 8.10
CA HIS A 357 3.65 -15.89 8.59
C HIS A 357 3.75 -14.52 7.89
N SER A 358 3.65 -14.49 6.56
CA SER A 358 3.73 -13.24 5.78
C SER A 358 2.64 -12.25 6.18
N ILE A 359 1.40 -12.71 6.42
CA ILE A 359 0.30 -11.86 6.87
C ILE A 359 0.56 -11.29 8.26
N ASN A 360 1.11 -12.08 9.19
CA ASN A 360 1.52 -11.56 10.50
C ASN A 360 2.62 -10.49 10.37
N CYS A 361 3.55 -10.65 9.43
CA CYS A 361 4.53 -9.61 9.10
C CYS A 361 3.87 -8.36 8.53
N PHE A 362 2.92 -8.51 7.62
CA PHE A 362 2.18 -7.41 7.01
C PHE A 362 1.38 -6.59 8.04
N VAL A 363 0.63 -7.27 8.91
CA VAL A 363 -0.09 -6.63 10.02
C VAL A 363 0.89 -5.89 10.93
N SER A 364 2.02 -6.51 11.29
CA SER A 364 3.02 -5.83 12.13
C SER A 364 3.60 -4.56 11.50
N ILE A 365 3.94 -4.59 10.22
CA ILE A 365 4.40 -3.41 9.47
C ILE A 365 3.32 -2.33 9.47
N GLN A 366 2.06 -2.70 9.28
CA GLN A 366 0.94 -1.77 9.30
C GLN A 366 0.71 -1.16 10.71
N ASN A 367 0.90 -1.94 11.78
CA ASN A 367 0.84 -1.44 13.15
C ASN A 367 1.96 -0.43 13.43
N GLN A 368 3.17 -0.71 12.94
CA GLN A 368 4.29 0.22 13.06
C GLN A 368 4.01 1.52 12.30
N LEU A 369 3.37 1.45 11.13
CA LEU A 369 2.91 2.64 10.42
C LEU A 369 1.91 3.42 11.27
N ALA A 370 0.86 2.78 11.80
CA ALA A 370 -0.15 3.45 12.61
C ALA A 370 0.45 4.08 13.89
N TYR A 371 1.43 3.42 14.51
CA TYR A 371 2.13 3.94 15.69
C TYR A 371 3.01 5.15 15.38
N ARG A 372 3.86 5.05 14.35
CA ARG A 372 4.85 6.09 14.01
C ARG A 372 4.23 7.26 13.27
N PHE A 373 3.16 7.00 12.54
CA PHE A 373 2.47 7.95 11.68
C PHE A 373 0.95 7.82 11.86
N PRO A 374 0.38 8.31 12.98
CA PRO A 374 -1.05 8.21 13.25
C PRO A 374 -1.93 8.88 12.18
N ALA A 375 -1.40 9.92 11.53
CA ALA A 375 -2.06 10.61 10.41
C ALA A 375 -2.07 9.81 9.09
N SER A 376 -1.54 8.58 9.08
CA SER A 376 -1.49 7.72 7.88
C SER A 376 -2.81 7.05 7.53
N GLU A 377 -3.77 6.99 8.46
CA GLU A 377 -5.13 6.54 8.16
C GLU A 377 -5.99 7.77 7.88
N LEU A 378 -6.44 7.95 6.63
CA LEU A 378 -7.21 9.11 6.23
C LEU A 378 -8.68 8.91 6.60
N ARG A 379 -9.18 9.83 7.45
CA ARG A 379 -10.57 9.90 7.86
C ARG A 379 -11.07 11.32 7.72
N VAL A 380 -12.23 11.50 7.08
CA VAL A 380 -13.01 12.75 7.17
C VAL A 380 -14.02 12.57 8.30
N LEU A 381 -13.92 13.43 9.32
CA LEU A 381 -14.85 13.45 10.46
C LEU A 381 -16.19 14.10 10.09
#